data_AF-A0A023EWZ4-F1
#
_entry.id   AF-A0A023EWZ4-F1
#
_cell.length_a   1.000
_cell.length_b   1.000
_cell.length_c   1.000
_cell.angle_alpha   90.00
_cell.angle_beta   90.00
_cell.angle_gamma   90.00
#
_symmetry.space_group_name_H-M   'P 1'
#
loop_
_entity.id
_entity.type
_entity.pdbx_description
1 polymer ?
#
loop_
_entity_poly.entity_id
_entity_poly.type
_entity_poly.pdbx_seq_one_letter_code
_entity_poly.pdbx_strand_id
1 'polypeptide(L)'
;MKLLIVLVVIVGAAHAIVTESDKGEMINNLEKSINRLENLEEEVRKYLNKTISYLRHHTEEKCGDKDAKCFMKLLKPFEDDISLCIEECIGGYIRTSRTLINKLMSGEYNEEELEHTKHMLSNEGTYYEQMHNSINLTMNNIHQQTITFENNVQ
;
A
#
# COMPACT_ATOMS: atom_id res chain seq x y z
N MET A 1 17.32 -26.54 -61.80
CA MET A 1 16.74 -25.28 -61.29
C MET A 1 16.40 -25.48 -59.82
N LYS A 2 17.05 -24.73 -58.93
CA LYS A 2 16.85 -24.79 -57.47
C LYS A 2 15.57 -24.00 -57.12
N LEU A 3 14.60 -24.65 -56.48
CA LEU A 3 13.45 -23.99 -55.86
C LEU A 3 13.93 -23.37 -54.53
N LEU A 4 13.95 -22.05 -54.45
CA LEU A 4 14.15 -21.31 -53.20
C LEU A 4 12.80 -21.24 -52.48
N ILE A 5 12.67 -22.04 -51.42
CA ILE A 5 11.57 -21.90 -50.44
C ILE A 5 11.88 -20.65 -49.63
N VAL A 6 11.15 -19.57 -49.87
CA VAL A 6 11.17 -18.37 -49.03
C VAL A 6 10.35 -18.69 -47.78
N LEU A 7 11.04 -19.04 -46.70
CA LEU A 7 10.48 -19.12 -45.36
C LEU A 7 10.16 -17.68 -44.91
N VAL A 8 8.90 -17.30 -45.05
CA VAL A 8 8.34 -16.14 -44.36
C VAL A 8 8.29 -16.50 -42.87
N VAL A 9 9.33 -16.10 -42.14
CA VAL A 9 9.31 -16.09 -40.68
C VAL A 9 8.38 -14.95 -40.29
N ILE A 10 7.10 -15.26 -40.08
CA ILE A 10 6.17 -14.35 -39.42
C ILE A 10 6.65 -14.28 -37.97
N VAL A 11 7.45 -13.25 -37.66
CA VAL A 11 7.70 -12.82 -36.29
C VAL A 11 6.41 -12.18 -35.79
N GLY A 12 5.40 -13.00 -35.54
CA GLY A 12 4.27 -12.59 -34.72
C GLY A 12 4.80 -12.49 -33.30
N ALA A 13 4.78 -11.29 -32.72
CA ALA A 13 4.78 -11.18 -31.27
C ALA A 13 3.65 -12.11 -30.79
N ALA A 14 4.03 -13.22 -30.16
CA ALA A 14 3.08 -14.11 -29.53
C ALA A 14 2.45 -13.30 -28.40
N HIS A 15 1.32 -12.65 -28.69
CA HIS A 15 0.48 -12.06 -27.67
C HIS A 15 -0.02 -13.26 -26.87
N ALA A 16 0.57 -13.47 -25.69
CA ALA A 16 0.13 -14.51 -24.80
C ALA A 16 -1.27 -14.13 -24.33
N ILE A 17 -2.27 -14.83 -24.84
CA ILE A 17 -3.67 -14.63 -24.43
C ILE A 17 -3.72 -14.79 -22.90
N VAL A 18 -4.08 -13.73 -22.18
CA VAL A 18 -4.28 -13.78 -20.73
C VAL A 18 -5.45 -14.72 -20.44
N THR A 19 -5.18 -15.81 -19.73
CA THR A 19 -6.17 -16.83 -19.43
C THR A 19 -7.02 -16.46 -18.22
N GLU A 20 -8.18 -17.12 -18.06
CA GLU A 20 -8.97 -16.99 -16.82
C GLU A 20 -8.18 -17.43 -15.58
N SER A 21 -7.27 -18.39 -15.73
CA SER A 21 -6.37 -18.81 -14.65
C SER A 21 -5.42 -17.68 -14.25
N ASP A 22 -4.85 -16.97 -15.22
CA ASP A 22 -3.98 -15.81 -14.96
C ASP A 22 -4.74 -14.70 -14.23
N LYS A 23 -5.99 -14.43 -14.64
CA LYS A 23 -6.86 -13.47 -13.94
C LYS A 23 -7.15 -13.90 -12.51
N GLY A 24 -7.45 -15.18 -12.29
CA GLY A 24 -7.63 -15.74 -10.95
C GLY A 24 -6.40 -15.58 -10.06
N GLU A 25 -5.20 -15.78 -10.61
CA GLU A 25 -3.95 -15.57 -9.88
C GLU A 25 -3.73 -14.09 -9.51
N MET A 26 -3.93 -13.17 -10.48
CA MET A 26 -3.82 -11.73 -10.24
C MET A 26 -4.77 -11.27 -9.12
N ILE A 27 -6.03 -11.68 -9.17
CA ILE A 27 -7.04 -11.36 -8.14
C ILE A 27 -6.60 -11.88 -6.77
N ASN A 28 -6.21 -13.15 -6.68
CA ASN A 28 -5.77 -13.75 -5.42
C ASN A 28 -4.55 -13.03 -4.83
N ASN A 29 -3.60 -12.60 -5.66
CA ASN A 29 -2.42 -11.86 -5.20
C ASN A 29 -2.80 -10.45 -4.70
N LEU A 30 -3.72 -9.77 -5.38
CA LEU A 30 -4.26 -8.48 -4.93
C LEU A 30 -5.03 -8.63 -3.60
N GLU A 31 -5.85 -9.67 -3.44
CA GLU A 31 -6.57 -9.96 -2.20
C GLU A 31 -5.63 -10.25 -1.03
N LYS A 32 -4.61 -11.09 -1.24
CA LYS A 32 -3.56 -11.32 -0.23
C LYS A 32 -2.86 -10.03 0.15
N SER A 33 -2.59 -9.16 -0.83
CA SER A 33 -1.99 -7.86 -0.57
C SER A 33 -2.91 -6.98 0.27
N ILE A 34 -4.21 -6.90 -0.06
CA ILE A 34 -5.20 -6.14 0.71
C ILE A 34 -5.21 -6.63 2.17
N ASN A 35 -5.30 -7.93 2.40
CA ASN A 35 -5.33 -8.48 3.75
C ASN A 35 -4.06 -8.14 4.55
N ARG A 36 -2.90 -8.15 3.91
CA ARG A 36 -1.63 -7.74 4.55
C ARG A 36 -1.63 -6.25 4.90
N LEU A 37 -2.15 -5.41 4.01
CA LEU A 37 -2.24 -3.97 4.21
C LEU A 37 -3.21 -3.62 5.35
N GLU A 38 -4.37 -4.29 5.41
CA GLU A 38 -5.36 -4.10 6.48
C GLU A 38 -4.78 -4.49 7.84
N ASN A 39 -4.08 -5.63 7.92
CA ASN A 39 -3.39 -6.04 9.14
C ASN A 39 -2.30 -5.03 9.55
N LEU A 40 -1.51 -4.53 8.60
CA LEU A 40 -0.49 -3.53 8.86
C LEU A 40 -1.09 -2.22 9.38
N GLU A 41 -2.18 -1.75 8.78
CA GLU A 41 -2.91 -0.57 9.25
C GLU A 41 -3.38 -0.76 10.70
N GLU A 42 -3.97 -1.91 11.03
CA GLU A 42 -4.41 -2.20 12.40
C GLU A 42 -3.23 -2.19 13.39
N GLU A 43 -2.12 -2.84 13.03
CA GLU A 43 -0.91 -2.91 13.87
C GLU A 43 -0.33 -1.53 14.16
N VAL A 44 -0.21 -0.69 13.14
CA VAL A 44 0.34 0.67 13.27
C VAL A 44 -0.58 1.54 14.12
N ARG A 45 -1.89 1.50 13.88
CA ARG A 45 -2.88 2.24 14.71
C ARG A 45 -2.84 1.78 16.17
N LYS A 46 -2.72 0.48 16.41
CA LYS A 46 -2.61 -0.08 17.75
C LYS A 46 -1.33 0.35 18.46
N TYR A 47 -0.21 0.40 17.73
CA TYR A 47 1.05 0.91 18.26
C TYR A 47 0.93 2.38 18.66
N LEU A 48 0.41 3.23 17.77
CA LEU A 48 0.22 4.66 18.04
C LEU A 48 -0.66 4.92 19.26
N ASN A 49 -1.80 4.22 19.35
CA ASN A 49 -2.71 4.34 20.50
C ASN A 49 -2.01 3.98 21.81
N LYS A 50 -1.14 2.96 21.82
CA LYS A 50 -0.36 2.60 23.01
C LYS A 50 0.64 3.69 23.38
N THR A 51 1.39 4.22 22.40
CA THR A 51 2.37 5.28 22.61
C THR A 51 1.70 6.56 23.14
N ILE A 52 0.60 6.98 22.52
CA ILE A 52 -0.17 8.15 22.94
C ILE A 52 -0.72 7.97 24.35
N SER A 53 -1.28 6.80 24.66
CA SER A 53 -1.79 6.50 26.01
C SER A 53 -0.67 6.56 27.06
N TYR A 54 0.52 6.06 26.74
CA TYR A 54 1.68 6.11 27.62
C TYR A 54 2.11 7.56 27.89
N LEU A 55 2.29 8.37 26.84
CA LEU A 55 2.73 9.76 26.96
C LEU A 55 1.71 10.62 27.71
N ARG A 56 0.41 10.40 27.46
CA ARG A 56 -0.66 11.11 28.16
C ARG A 56 -0.60 10.84 29.66
N HIS A 57 -0.54 9.58 30.05
CA HIS A 57 -0.47 9.18 31.45
C HIS A 57 0.77 9.76 32.14
N HIS A 58 1.92 9.68 31.46
CA HIS A 58 3.17 10.25 31.97
C HIS A 58 3.11 11.77 32.18
N THR A 59 2.48 12.49 31.25
CA THR A 59 2.32 13.95 31.33
C THR A 59 1.36 14.34 32.46
N GLU A 60 0.24 13.62 32.60
CA GLU A 60 -0.73 13.81 33.69
C GLU A 60 -0.06 13.59 35.06
N GLU A 61 0.74 12.54 35.22
CA GLU A 61 1.44 12.22 36.48
C GLU A 61 2.50 13.26 36.86
N LYS A 62 3.29 13.76 35.89
CA LYS A 62 4.40 14.67 36.16
C LYS A 62 3.98 16.13 36.35
N CYS A 63 2.99 16.58 35.58
CA CYS A 63 2.77 18.01 35.37
C CYS A 63 1.34 18.49 35.74
N GLY A 64 0.42 17.55 36.00
CA GLY A 64 -0.95 17.86 36.40
C GLY A 64 -1.85 18.39 35.26
N ASP A 65 -3.07 18.78 35.62
CA ASP A 65 -4.19 19.05 34.69
C ASP A 65 -3.93 20.13 33.62
N LYS A 66 -3.11 21.13 33.93
CA LYS A 66 -2.84 22.25 33.01
C LYS A 66 -1.95 21.81 31.84
N ASP A 67 -0.99 20.94 32.11
CA ASP A 67 -0.02 20.46 31.13
C ASP A 67 -0.59 19.26 30.35
N ALA A 68 -1.50 18.48 30.95
CA ALA A 68 -2.35 17.54 30.21
C ALA A 68 -3.20 18.24 29.12
N LYS A 69 -3.73 19.44 29.39
CA LYS A 69 -4.42 20.25 28.36
C LYS A 69 -3.49 20.75 27.26
N CYS A 70 -2.21 21.01 27.58
CA CYS A 70 -1.21 21.38 26.59
C CYS A 70 -0.83 20.18 25.70
N PHE A 71 -0.64 19.01 26.30
CA PHE A 71 -0.44 17.74 25.60
C PHE A 71 -1.57 17.47 24.60
N MET A 72 -2.83 17.59 25.01
CA MET A 72 -3.97 17.38 24.10
C MET A 72 -3.99 18.33 22.89
N LYS A 73 -3.45 19.55 23.02
CA LYS A 73 -3.34 20.50 21.90
C LYS A 73 -2.26 20.10 20.90
N LEU A 74 -1.18 19.47 21.36
CA LEU A 74 -0.09 18.96 20.51
C LEU A 74 -0.44 17.59 19.91
N LEU A 75 -1.19 16.78 20.66
CA LEU A 75 -1.58 15.44 20.26
C LEU A 75 -2.47 15.44 19.02
N LYS A 76 -3.48 16.31 18.98
CA LYS A 76 -4.46 16.28 17.89
C LYS A 76 -3.82 16.50 16.49
N PRO A 77 -3.01 17.55 16.25
CA PRO A 77 -2.32 17.71 14.97
C PRO A 77 -1.45 16.50 14.61
N PHE A 78 -0.77 15.91 15.58
CA PHE A 78 0.05 14.72 15.39
C PHE A 78 -0.78 13.50 14.97
N GLU A 79 -1.91 13.23 15.65
CA GLU A 79 -2.83 12.15 15.29
C GLU A 79 -3.44 12.34 13.90
N ASP A 80 -3.82 13.58 13.57
CA ASP A 80 -4.38 13.94 12.27
C ASP A 80 -3.35 13.70 11.15
N ASP A 81 -2.11 14.16 11.31
CA ASP A 81 -1.03 14.01 10.33
C ASP A 81 -0.67 12.53 10.08
N ILE A 82 -0.57 11.73 11.16
CA ILE A 82 -0.28 10.30 11.03
C ILE A 82 -1.44 9.56 10.40
N SER A 83 -2.69 9.88 10.79
CA SER A 83 -3.87 9.26 10.20
C SER A 83 -3.95 9.51 8.70
N LEU A 84 -3.63 10.73 8.26
CA LEU A 84 -3.55 11.08 6.85
C LEU A 84 -2.46 10.27 6.13
N CYS A 85 -1.26 10.18 6.70
CA CYS A 85 -0.17 9.39 6.12
C CYS A 85 -0.55 7.91 5.91
N ILE A 86 -1.23 7.31 6.90
CA ILE A 86 -1.71 5.93 6.83
C ILE A 86 -2.79 5.79 5.75
N GLU A 87 -3.77 6.69 5.73
CA GLU A 87 -4.89 6.61 4.78
C GLU A 87 -4.47 6.84 3.32
N GLU A 88 -3.58 7.80 3.08
CA GLU A 88 -3.09 8.11 1.74
C GLU A 88 -2.24 6.96 1.19
N CYS A 89 -1.35 6.40 2.01
CA CYS A 89 -0.47 5.32 1.59
C CYS A 89 -1.18 3.95 1.62
N ILE A 90 -1.46 3.43 2.81
CA ILE A 90 -2.02 2.07 2.97
C ILE A 90 -3.44 2.02 2.40
N GLY A 91 -4.29 2.97 2.78
CA GLY A 91 -5.66 3.07 2.27
C GLY A 91 -5.70 3.31 0.75
N GLY A 92 -4.75 4.08 0.21
CA GLY A 92 -4.57 4.28 -1.23
C GLY A 92 -4.31 2.98 -1.99
N TYR A 93 -3.38 2.16 -1.52
CA TYR A 93 -3.09 0.85 -2.15
C TYR A 93 -4.24 -0.15 -1.99
N ILE A 94 -4.93 -0.18 -0.84
CA ILE A 94 -6.12 -1.02 -0.67
C ILE A 94 -7.20 -0.64 -1.70
N ARG A 95 -7.50 0.66 -1.85
CA ARG A 95 -8.47 1.16 -2.84
C ARG A 95 -8.05 0.84 -4.27
N THR A 96 -6.77 1.01 -4.58
CA THR A 96 -6.21 0.72 -5.91
C THR A 96 -6.33 -0.77 -6.23
N SER A 97 -5.92 -1.66 -5.32
CA SER A 97 -6.05 -3.11 -5.46
C SER A 97 -7.51 -3.55 -5.64
N ARG A 98 -8.45 -3.01 -4.84
CA ARG A 98 -9.89 -3.29 -5.01
C ARG A 98 -10.41 -2.85 -6.37
N THR A 99 -9.95 -1.70 -6.87
CA THR A 99 -10.31 -1.20 -8.20
C THR A 99 -9.79 -2.11 -9.30
N LEU A 100 -8.55 -2.59 -9.18
CA LEU A 100 -7.96 -3.54 -10.14
C LEU A 100 -8.72 -4.87 -10.14
N ILE A 101 -9.08 -5.41 -8.97
CA ILE A 101 -9.92 -6.62 -8.86
C ILE A 101 -11.25 -6.41 -9.58
N ASN A 102 -11.95 -5.30 -9.30
CA ASN A 102 -13.23 -5.01 -9.94
C ASN A 102 -13.13 -4.96 -11.47
N LYS A 103 -12.08 -4.32 -12.01
CA LYS A 103 -11.83 -4.27 -13.46
C LYS A 103 -11.50 -5.63 -14.07
N LEU A 104 -10.71 -6.44 -13.37
CA LEU A 104 -10.38 -7.82 -13.78
C LEU A 104 -11.63 -8.71 -13.82
N MET A 105 -12.58 -8.49 -12.90
CA MET A 105 -13.83 -9.24 -12.81
C MET A 105 -14.90 -8.75 -13.78
N SER A 106 -14.96 -7.45 -14.09
CA SER A 106 -16.00 -6.87 -14.96
C SER A 106 -15.79 -7.17 -16.44
N GLY A 107 -14.58 -7.60 -16.84
CA GLY A 107 -14.22 -7.80 -18.23
C GLY A 107 -14.05 -6.49 -19.00
N GLU A 108 -13.88 -5.37 -18.30
CA GLU A 108 -13.63 -4.05 -18.89
C GLU A 108 -12.32 -3.99 -19.68
N TYR A 109 -11.32 -4.78 -19.28
CA TYR A 109 -10.02 -4.79 -19.95
C TYR A 109 -10.06 -5.54 -21.27
N ASN A 110 -9.51 -4.90 -22.30
CA ASN A 110 -9.12 -5.58 -23.53
C ASN A 110 -7.84 -6.42 -23.33
N GLU A 111 -7.43 -7.16 -24.34
CA GLU A 111 -6.30 -8.10 -24.26
C GLU A 111 -4.95 -7.42 -23.94
N GLU A 112 -4.70 -6.22 -24.50
CA GLU A 112 -3.49 -5.44 -24.23
C GLU A 112 -3.49 -4.91 -22.79
N GLU A 113 -4.63 -4.43 -22.30
CA GLU A 113 -4.78 -3.97 -20.92
C GLU A 113 -4.63 -5.10 -19.90
N LEU A 114 -5.11 -6.30 -20.24
CA LEU A 114 -4.93 -7.50 -19.42
C LEU A 114 -3.45 -7.92 -19.36
N GLU A 115 -2.75 -7.95 -20.48
CA GLU A 115 -1.34 -8.35 -20.52
C GLU A 115 -0.46 -7.30 -19.80
N HIS A 116 -0.75 -6.01 -19.99
CA HIS A 116 -0.09 -4.95 -19.25
C HIS A 116 -0.32 -5.08 -17.74
N THR A 117 -1.57 -5.32 -17.32
CA THR A 117 -1.92 -5.51 -15.91
C THR A 117 -1.23 -6.75 -15.33
N LYS A 118 -1.17 -7.84 -16.08
CA LYS A 118 -0.46 -9.07 -15.71
C LYS A 118 1.03 -8.81 -15.50
N HIS A 119 1.68 -8.13 -16.44
CA HIS A 119 3.08 -7.76 -16.30
C HIS A 119 3.31 -6.87 -15.08
N MET A 120 2.49 -5.83 -14.90
CA MET A 120 2.56 -4.90 -13.77
C MET A 120 2.42 -5.61 -12.40
N LEU A 121 1.57 -6.64 -12.31
CA LEU A 121 1.34 -7.44 -11.12
C LEU A 121 2.22 -8.70 -11.03
N SER A 122 3.17 -8.89 -11.94
CA SER A 122 4.10 -10.01 -11.89
C SER A 122 5.28 -9.70 -10.95
N ASN A 123 6.14 -10.71 -10.72
CA ASN A 123 7.39 -10.52 -9.97
C ASN A 123 8.39 -9.59 -10.68
N GLU A 124 8.28 -9.42 -11.99
CA GLU A 124 9.08 -8.48 -12.80
C GLU A 124 8.41 -7.10 -12.90
N GLY A 125 7.16 -7.00 -12.46
CA GLY A 125 6.36 -5.78 -12.43
C GLY A 125 6.70 -4.88 -11.24
N THR A 126 6.28 -3.62 -11.34
CA THR A 126 6.66 -2.58 -10.38
C THR A 126 5.62 -2.34 -9.28
N TYR A 127 4.40 -2.85 -9.41
CA TYR A 127 3.31 -2.49 -8.49
C TYR A 127 3.59 -2.86 -7.03
N TYR A 128 3.95 -4.11 -6.79
CA TYR A 128 4.20 -4.59 -5.43
C TYR A 128 5.49 -4.02 -4.83
N GLU A 129 6.49 -3.76 -5.66
CA GLU A 129 7.73 -3.10 -5.24
C GLU A 129 7.48 -1.64 -4.84
N GLN A 130 6.74 -0.88 -5.67
CA GLN A 130 6.37 0.51 -5.37
C GLN A 130 5.51 0.59 -4.11
N MET A 131 4.56 -0.33 -3.95
CA MET A 131 3.77 -0.47 -2.74
C MET A 131 4.66 -0.70 -1.52
N HIS A 132 5.57 -1.66 -1.58
CA HIS A 132 6.49 -1.96 -0.48
C HIS A 132 7.36 -0.74 -0.11
N ASN A 133 7.95 -0.08 -1.11
CA ASN A 133 8.80 1.09 -0.91
C ASN A 133 8.04 2.28 -0.31
N SER A 134 6.84 2.55 -0.81
CA SER A 134 5.97 3.61 -0.32
C SER A 134 5.55 3.37 1.14
N ILE A 135 5.21 2.13 1.48
CA ILE A 135 4.87 1.75 2.85
C ILE A 135 6.07 1.92 3.77
N ASN A 136 7.25 1.41 3.38
CA ASN A 136 8.46 1.55 4.20
C ASN A 136 8.79 3.03 4.46
N LEU A 137 8.70 3.87 3.44
CA LEU A 137 8.94 5.31 3.59
C LEU A 137 7.92 5.95 4.55
N THR A 138 6.65 5.58 4.41
CA THR A 138 5.57 6.07 5.28
C THR A 138 5.77 5.64 6.72
N MET A 139 6.11 4.37 6.96
CA MET A 139 6.37 3.86 8.31
C MET A 139 7.58 4.53 8.95
N ASN A 140 8.64 4.77 8.18
CA ASN A 140 9.80 5.52 8.65
C ASN A 140 9.42 6.96 9.01
N ASN A 141 8.59 7.63 8.21
CA ASN A 141 8.11 8.98 8.51
C ASN A 141 7.26 9.00 9.79
N ILE A 142 6.31 8.08 9.94
CA ILE A 142 5.49 7.93 11.16
C ILE A 142 6.38 7.72 12.39
N HIS A 143 7.41 6.88 12.28
CA HIS A 143 8.36 6.63 13.36
C HIS A 143 9.11 7.91 13.77
N GLN A 144 9.63 8.68 12.80
CA GLN A 144 10.33 9.93 13.08
C GLN A 144 9.41 11.00 13.68
N GLN A 145 8.18 11.11 13.19
CA GLN A 145 7.17 12.01 13.76
C GLN A 145 6.83 11.62 15.20
N THR A 146 6.72 10.32 15.48
CA THR A 146 6.46 9.80 16.83
C THR A 146 7.60 10.17 17.78
N ILE A 147 8.86 9.96 17.39
CA ILE A 147 10.04 10.38 18.19
C ILE A 147 10.03 11.89 18.43
N THR A 148 9.72 12.67 17.40
CA THR A 148 9.68 14.14 17.52
C THR A 148 8.58 14.58 18.48
N PHE A 149 7.40 13.98 18.40
CA PHE A 149 6.30 14.23 19.33
C PHE A 149 6.70 13.87 20.77
N GLU A 150 7.26 12.69 20.99
CA GLU A 150 7.77 12.24 22.29
C GLU A 150 8.74 13.25 22.91
N ASN A 151 9.72 13.72 22.14
CA ASN A 151 10.71 14.71 22.62
C ASN A 151 10.10 16.08 22.94
N ASN A 152 8.98 16.44 22.31
CA ASN A 152 8.32 17.73 22.53
C ASN A 152 7.39 17.73 23.75
N VAL A 153 7.00 16.55 24.25
CA VAL A 153 6.04 16.40 25.36
C VAL A 153 6.64 15.83 26.64
N GLN A 154 7.90 15.39 26.62
CA GLN A 154 8.67 14.95 27.79
C GLN A 154 9.41 16.11 28.46
#